data_AF-A0A6J6XLJ5-F1
#
_entry.id   AF-A0A6J6XLJ5-F1
#
_cell.length_a   1.000
_cell.length_b   1.000
_cell.length_c   1.000
_cell.angle_alpha   90.00
_cell.angle_beta   90.00
_cell.angle_gamma   90.00
#
_symmetry.space_group_name_H-M   'P 1'
#
loop_
_entity.id
_entity.type
_entity.pdbx_description
1 polymer ?
#
loop_
_entity_poly.entity_id
_entity_poly.type
_entity_poly.pdbx_seq_one_letter_code
_entity_poly.pdbx_strand_id
1 'polypeptide(L)'
;MVGNHVADLVGRYGQGSDLPVALTDYIKDRQGYDYNEHGQTGNTHTTFVPDEVIDRFCIIGPVEEHVRRLRELEALGVDQFAVYLQHDAKDETLRAYGESVIPAIAETVKAKS
;
A
#
# COMPACT_ATOMS: atom_id res chain seq x y z
N MET A 1 -6.79 1.07 -2.57
CA MET A 1 -6.82 -0.29 -1.98
C MET A 1 -7.21 -1.32 -3.04
N VAL A 2 -6.45 -2.40 -3.16
CA VAL A 2 -6.56 -3.41 -4.26
C VAL A 2 -7.68 -4.43 -4.00
N GLY A 3 -8.85 -3.97 -3.56
CA GLY A 3 -9.92 -4.83 -3.03
C GLY A 3 -10.46 -5.89 -3.99
N ASN A 4 -10.28 -5.69 -5.30
CA ASN A 4 -10.67 -6.69 -6.31
C ASN A 4 -9.84 -7.97 -6.23
N HIS A 5 -8.52 -7.89 -5.97
CA HIS A 5 -7.67 -9.08 -5.89
C HIS A 5 -7.97 -9.89 -4.63
N VAL A 6 -8.25 -9.21 -3.52
CA VAL A 6 -8.65 -9.87 -2.27
C VAL A 6 -10.03 -10.53 -2.44
N ALA A 7 -10.99 -9.85 -3.08
CA ALA A 7 -12.29 -10.44 -3.40
C ALA A 7 -12.17 -11.69 -4.29
N ASP A 8 -11.28 -11.67 -5.28
CA ASP A 8 -10.99 -12.83 -6.14
C ASP A 8 -10.41 -14.01 -5.33
N LEU A 9 -9.46 -13.75 -4.43
CA LEU A 9 -8.88 -14.78 -3.57
C LEU A 9 -9.94 -15.40 -2.64
N VAL A 10 -10.74 -14.57 -1.98
CA VAL A 10 -11.81 -15.03 -1.08
C VAL A 10 -12.88 -15.79 -1.87
N GLY A 11 -13.25 -15.31 -3.05
CA GLY A 11 -14.20 -16.00 -3.94
C GLY A 11 -13.69 -17.35 -4.43
N ARG A 12 -12.39 -17.48 -4.70
CA ARG A 12 -11.77 -18.73 -5.17
C ARG A 12 -11.54 -19.75 -4.06
N TYR A 13 -11.10 -19.32 -2.88
CA TYR A 13 -10.66 -20.22 -1.80
C TYR A 13 -11.68 -20.36 -0.66
N GLY A 14 -12.67 -19.47 -0.57
CA GLY A 14 -13.75 -19.55 0.41
C GLY A 14 -13.35 -19.11 1.83
N GLN A 15 -14.37 -18.87 2.66
CA GLN A 15 -14.21 -18.58 4.08
C GLN A 15 -13.80 -19.85 4.85
N GLY A 16 -12.80 -19.77 5.71
CA GLY A 16 -12.24 -20.92 6.46
C GLY A 16 -11.08 -21.64 5.76
N SER A 17 -10.57 -21.08 4.66
CA SER A 17 -9.27 -21.46 4.07
C SER A 17 -8.09 -20.92 4.90
N ASP A 18 -6.86 -21.27 4.52
CA ASP A 18 -5.62 -20.73 5.12
C ASP A 18 -5.39 -19.23 4.83
N LEU A 19 -6.39 -18.53 4.28
CA LEU A 19 -6.33 -17.09 4.08
C LEU A 19 -6.33 -16.35 5.44
N PRO A 20 -5.53 -15.29 5.60
CA PRO A 20 -5.58 -14.46 6.79
C PRO A 20 -6.98 -13.91 7.03
N VAL A 21 -7.44 -13.99 8.29
CA VAL A 21 -8.78 -13.54 8.71
C VAL A 21 -9.06 -12.10 8.28
N ALA A 22 -8.06 -11.21 8.41
CA ALA A 22 -8.13 -9.82 7.98
C ALA A 22 -8.54 -9.64 6.50
N LEU A 23 -8.18 -10.57 5.61
CA LEU A 23 -8.60 -10.53 4.19
C LEU A 23 -10.04 -10.96 4.01
N THR A 24 -10.47 -11.98 4.76
CA THR A 24 -11.83 -12.50 4.68
C THR A 24 -12.85 -11.55 5.30
N ASP A 25 -12.48 -10.83 6.36
CA ASP A 25 -13.36 -9.85 7.01
C ASP A 25 -13.46 -8.55 6.20
N TYR A 26 -12.35 -8.08 5.60
CA TYR A 26 -12.34 -6.92 4.70
C TYR A 26 -13.35 -7.01 3.54
N ILE A 27 -13.62 -8.22 3.02
CA ILE A 27 -14.54 -8.42 1.88
C ILE A 27 -16.00 -8.51 2.30
N LYS A 28 -16.32 -8.87 3.55
CA LYS A 28 -17.72 -9.02 4.01
C LYS A 28 -18.49 -7.70 3.97
N ASP A 29 -17.81 -6.60 4.34
CA ASP A 29 -18.43 -5.28 4.46
C ASP A 29 -18.31 -4.45 3.18
N ARG A 30 -17.70 -5.01 2.13
CA ARG A 30 -17.52 -4.31 0.85
C ARG A 30 -18.85 -4.17 0.11
N GLN A 31 -19.50 -3.02 0.24
CA GLN A 31 -20.57 -2.57 -0.66
C GLN A 31 -19.95 -1.86 -1.88
N GLY A 32 -20.73 -1.71 -2.97
CA GLY A 32 -20.26 -1.20 -4.27
C GLY A 32 -19.29 0.01 -4.21
N TYR A 33 -18.41 0.11 -5.21
CA TYR A 33 -17.30 1.06 -5.23
C TYR A 33 -17.54 2.21 -6.22
N ASP A 34 -17.69 3.45 -5.74
CA ASP A 34 -17.71 4.63 -6.61
C ASP A 34 -16.28 5.07 -6.96
N TYR A 35 -15.94 4.98 -8.25
CA TYR A 35 -14.64 5.40 -8.76
C TYR A 35 -14.45 6.92 -8.82
N ASN A 36 -15.52 7.72 -8.72
CA ASN A 36 -15.41 9.19 -8.78
C ASN A 36 -14.74 9.77 -7.52
N GLU A 37 -14.87 9.11 -6.37
CA GLU A 37 -14.23 9.50 -5.10
C GLU A 37 -12.84 8.85 -4.93
N HIS A 38 -12.33 8.13 -5.94
CA HIS A 38 -11.10 7.35 -5.84
C HIS A 38 -9.87 8.21 -5.54
N GLY A 39 -9.15 7.87 -4.47
CA GLY A 39 -7.91 8.56 -4.07
C GLY A 39 -8.12 9.90 -3.38
N GLN A 40 -9.36 10.27 -3.04
CA GLN A 40 -9.66 11.47 -2.26
C GLN A 40 -9.66 11.19 -0.75
N THR A 41 -9.09 12.12 0.02
CA THR A 41 -9.14 12.10 1.47
C THR A 41 -10.58 12.31 1.95
N GLY A 42 -11.06 11.47 2.87
CA GLY A 42 -12.43 11.54 3.40
C GLY A 42 -13.52 10.90 2.53
N ASN A 43 -13.15 10.11 1.53
CA ASN A 43 -14.10 9.30 0.75
C ASN A 43 -14.93 8.37 1.67
N THR A 44 -16.25 8.35 1.46
CA THR A 44 -17.20 7.59 2.28
C THR A 44 -17.01 6.07 2.18
N HIS A 45 -16.43 5.59 1.07
CA HIS A 45 -16.14 4.21 0.72
C HIS A 45 -14.79 3.68 1.26
N THR A 46 -14.10 4.37 2.17
CA THR A 46 -12.88 3.83 2.84
C THR A 46 -13.07 3.54 4.32
N THR A 47 -14.20 3.93 4.90
CA THR A 47 -14.51 3.78 6.34
C THR A 47 -14.59 2.33 6.83
N PHE A 48 -14.75 1.37 5.92
CA PHE A 48 -14.81 -0.06 6.24
C PHE A 48 -13.44 -0.76 6.17
N VAL A 49 -12.35 -0.05 5.83
CA VAL A 49 -11.01 -0.64 5.76
C VAL A 49 -10.36 -0.58 7.15
N PRO A 50 -10.14 -1.72 7.84
CA PRO A 50 -9.52 -1.71 9.16
C PRO A 50 -8.04 -1.30 9.10
N ASP A 51 -7.53 -0.70 10.18
CA ASP A 51 -6.12 -0.31 10.31
C ASP A 51 -5.17 -1.49 10.02
N GLU A 52 -5.52 -2.70 10.46
CA GLU A 52 -4.72 -3.91 10.23
C GLU A 52 -4.60 -4.28 8.74
N VAL A 53 -5.55 -3.85 7.92
CA VAL A 53 -5.50 -4.01 6.46
C VAL A 53 -4.66 -2.89 5.86
N ILE A 54 -4.78 -1.66 6.37
CA ILE A 54 -3.96 -0.52 5.95
C ILE A 54 -2.47 -0.82 6.19
N ASP A 55 -2.10 -1.26 7.39
CA ASP A 55 -0.71 -1.56 7.76
C ASP A 55 -0.08 -2.68 6.92
N ARG A 56 -0.90 -3.61 6.41
CA ARG A 56 -0.42 -4.70 5.56
C ARG A 56 -0.23 -4.30 4.11
N PHE A 57 -1.11 -3.44 3.59
CA PHE A 57 -1.18 -3.15 2.15
C PHE A 57 -0.72 -1.76 1.76
N CYS A 58 -0.48 -0.89 2.72
CA CYS A 58 -0.05 0.48 2.51
C CYS A 58 1.25 0.76 3.27
N ILE A 59 1.95 1.78 2.81
CA ILE A 59 3.04 2.43 3.54
C ILE A 59 2.60 3.89 3.66
N ILE A 60 2.31 4.32 4.88
CA ILE A 60 1.75 5.65 5.19
C ILE A 60 2.48 6.20 6.40
N GLY A 61 2.74 7.50 6.40
CA GLY A 61 3.34 8.19 7.54
C GLY A 61 4.53 9.04 7.12
N PRO A 62 5.41 9.39 8.07
CA PRO A 62 6.58 10.19 7.78
C PRO A 62 7.65 9.36 7.05
N VAL A 63 8.68 10.03 6.52
CA VAL A 63 9.77 9.41 5.75
C VAL A 63 10.39 8.22 6.47
N GLU A 64 10.56 8.29 7.78
CA GLU A 64 11.17 7.24 8.60
C GLU A 64 10.38 5.94 8.53
N GLU A 65 9.05 6.02 8.50
CA GLU A 65 8.17 4.86 8.42
C GLU A 65 8.25 4.20 7.04
N HIS A 66 8.33 5.02 5.99
CA HIS A 66 8.56 4.54 4.63
C HIS A 66 9.90 3.80 4.52
N VAL A 67 10.98 4.39 5.03
CA VAL A 67 12.31 3.77 5.01
C VAL A 67 12.32 2.48 5.81
N ARG A 68 11.77 2.46 7.03
CA ARG A 68 11.68 1.28 7.88
C ARG A 68 11.00 0.13 7.13
N ARG A 69 9.82 0.39 6.54
CA ARG A 69 9.02 -0.64 5.86
C ARG A 69 9.69 -1.14 4.58
N LEU A 70 10.31 -0.26 3.80
CA LEU A 70 11.04 -0.66 2.59
C LEU A 70 12.27 -1.52 2.93
N ARG A 71 13.00 -1.21 4.01
CA ARG A 71 14.10 -2.05 4.51
C ARG A 71 13.63 -3.43 5.01
N GLU A 72 12.47 -3.50 5.66
CA GLU A 72 11.88 -4.80 6.04
C GLU A 72 11.59 -5.67 4.80
N LEU A 73 11.02 -5.07 3.76
CA LEU A 73 10.70 -5.78 2.52
C LEU A 73 11.96 -6.17 1.74
N GLU A 74 12.97 -5.31 1.70
CA GLU A 74 14.29 -5.62 1.14
C GLU A 74 14.93 -6.82 1.87
N ALA A 75 14.88 -6.85 3.20
CA ALA A 75 15.39 -7.97 4.00
C ALA A 75 14.66 -9.31 3.73
N LEU A 76 13.43 -9.25 3.20
CA LEU A 76 12.66 -10.40 2.72
C LEU A 76 12.98 -10.79 1.27
N GLY A 77 13.88 -10.07 0.60
CA GLY A 77 14.32 -10.33 -0.77
C GLY A 77 13.55 -9.55 -1.85
N VAL A 78 12.89 -8.45 -1.50
CA VAL A 78 12.27 -7.57 -2.50
C VAL A 78 13.32 -6.60 -3.07
N ASP A 79 13.60 -6.72 -4.38
CA ASP A 79 14.61 -5.89 -5.06
C ASP A 79 14.02 -4.70 -5.84
N GLN A 80 12.70 -4.70 -6.10
CA GLN A 80 12.04 -3.67 -6.91
C GLN A 80 10.73 -3.23 -6.28
N PHE A 81 10.59 -1.91 -6.11
CA PHE A 81 9.40 -1.28 -5.57
C PHE A 81 8.71 -0.42 -6.62
N ALA A 82 7.42 -0.66 -6.85
CA ALA A 82 6.56 0.18 -7.68
C ALA A 82 5.60 0.96 -6.77
N VAL A 83 5.75 2.28 -6.73
CA VAL A 83 4.94 3.14 -5.85
C VAL A 83 3.64 3.53 -6.55
N TYR A 84 2.50 3.16 -5.98
CA TYR A 84 1.19 3.63 -6.41
C TYR A 84 0.88 5.00 -5.79
N LEU A 85 1.25 6.07 -6.50
CA LEU A 85 1.03 7.45 -6.06
C LEU A 85 -0.36 7.96 -6.49
N GLN A 86 -1.39 7.57 -5.75
CA GLN A 86 -2.79 7.87 -6.05
C GLN A 86 -3.52 8.53 -4.88
N HIS A 87 -2.96 9.61 -4.35
CA HIS A 87 -3.63 10.50 -3.38
C HIS A 87 -3.47 11.97 -3.78
N ASP A 88 -3.97 12.90 -2.98
CA ASP A 88 -4.01 14.35 -3.23
C ASP A 88 -2.63 15.05 -3.16
N ALA A 89 -1.76 14.67 -2.23
CA ALA A 89 -0.41 15.25 -2.04
C ALA A 89 0.71 14.56 -2.86
N LYS A 90 0.50 14.38 -4.17
CA LYS A 90 1.44 13.66 -5.06
C LYS A 90 2.82 14.30 -5.15
N ASP A 91 2.87 15.61 -5.38
CA ASP A 91 4.12 16.34 -5.62
C ASP A 91 5.02 16.36 -4.39
N GLU A 92 4.42 16.51 -3.20
CA GLU A 92 5.14 16.45 -1.93
C GLU A 92 5.72 15.05 -1.69
N THR A 93 4.92 14.01 -1.93
CA THR A 93 5.35 12.63 -1.78
C THR A 93 6.47 12.27 -2.76
N LEU A 94 6.36 12.68 -4.03
CA LEU A 94 7.44 12.47 -5.03
C LEU A 94 8.74 13.12 -4.58
N ARG A 95 8.66 14.36 -4.08
CA ARG A 95 9.82 15.09 -3.58
C ARG A 95 10.46 14.39 -2.39
N ALA A 96 9.67 14.00 -1.39
CA ALA A 96 10.16 13.27 -0.24
C ALA A 96 10.82 11.94 -0.64
N TYR A 97 10.28 11.24 -1.63
CA TYR A 97 10.90 10.03 -2.16
C TYR A 97 12.25 10.32 -2.84
N GLY A 98 12.33 11.36 -3.65
CA GLY A 98 13.58 11.75 -4.33
C GLY A 98 14.66 12.26 -3.37
N GLU A 99 14.28 13.06 -2.38
CA GLU A 99 15.21 13.76 -1.49
C GLU A 99 15.61 12.94 -0.26
N SER A 100 14.76 12.03 0.22
CA SER A 100 14.96 11.38 1.52
C SER A 100 14.76 9.87 1.52
N VAL A 101 13.72 9.34 0.88
CA VAL A 101 13.44 7.88 0.93
C VAL A 101 14.42 7.09 0.07
N ILE A 102 14.54 7.41 -1.23
CA ILE A 102 15.40 6.68 -2.17
C ILE A 102 16.87 6.77 -1.73
N PRO A 103 17.43 7.94 -1.35
CA PRO A 103 18.82 8.01 -0.87
C PRO A 103 19.09 7.19 0.40
N ALA A 104 18.09 6.94 1.24
CA ALA A 104 18.24 6.16 2.47
C ALA A 104 18.22 4.64 2.23
N ILE A 105 17.64 4.18 1.11
CA ILE A 105 17.49 2.74 0.81
C ILE A 105 18.38 2.26 -0.34
N ALA A 106 18.60 3.09 -1.35
CA ALA A 106 19.38 2.74 -2.54
C ALA A 106 20.82 3.25 -2.42
N GLU A 107 21.76 2.43 -2.85
CA GLU A 107 23.16 2.83 -2.95
C GLU A 107 23.30 3.97 -3.98
N THR A 108 23.91 5.08 -3.58
CA THR A 108 24.10 6.20 -4.49
C THR A 108 25.23 5.87 -5.47
N VAL A 109 24.88 5.39 -6.66
CA VAL A 109 25.85 5.07 -7.70
C VAL A 109 26.23 6.36 -8.44
N LYS A 110 27.51 6.72 -8.46
CA LYS A 110 28.00 7.82 -9.30
C LYS A 110 27.82 7.44 -10.77
N ALA A 111 27.34 8.40 -11.58
CA ALA A 111 27.33 8.24 -13.03
C ALA A 111 28.76 7.90 -13.52
N LYS A 112 28.88 6.86 -14.33
CA LYS A 112 30.14 6.49 -14.97
C LYS A 112 30.27 7.31 -16.25
N SER A 113 31.49 7.84 -16.46
CA SER A 113 31.89 8.60 -17.65
C SER A 113 31.84 7.75 -18.91
#